data_AF-A0A9Q1H1L2-F1
#
_entry.id   AF-A0A9Q1H1L2-F1
#
_cell.length_a   1.000
_cell.length_b   1.000
_cell.length_c   1.000
_cell.angle_alpha   90.00
_cell.angle_beta   90.00
_cell.angle_gamma   90.00
#
_symmetry.space_group_name_H-M   'P 1'
#
loop_
_entity.id
_entity.type
_entity.pdbx_description
1 polymer ?
#
loop_
_entity_poly.entity_id
_entity_poly.type
_entity_poly.pdbx_seq_one_letter_code
_entity_poly.pdbx_strand_id
1 'polypeptide(L)'
;MFPKGEDLYLHILYSDIFLFFSGKFYLKLGHHKSFKKKFSTLKEVKDWFIQGGDEEIGEYLLHLIHHFIVEYDAAVTTGTPSGYPYCGMVTPNIGVLVGGNGYGAKSSDEIGRMGAMMIKNGRWNHDLPEEKFKPRFKRNSARTSKL
;
A
#
# COMPACT_ATOMS: atom_id res chain seq x y z
N MET A 1 16.00 13.72 -4.38
CA MET A 1 15.06 14.83 -4.63
C MET A 1 14.04 14.35 -5.66
N PHE A 2 12.76 14.24 -5.28
CA PHE A 2 11.68 13.74 -6.15
C PHE A 2 10.92 14.93 -6.77
N PRO A 3 10.38 14.84 -8.00
CA PRO A 3 9.78 15.98 -8.68
C PRO A 3 8.42 16.37 -8.07
N LYS A 4 8.11 17.67 -8.10
CA LYS A 4 6.82 18.26 -7.70
C LYS A 4 5.67 17.65 -8.53
N GLY A 5 4.63 17.15 -7.85
CA GLY A 5 3.40 16.63 -8.46
C GLY A 5 2.85 15.31 -7.89
N GLU A 6 3.48 14.75 -6.84
CA GLU A 6 3.06 13.47 -6.25
C GLU A 6 2.05 13.68 -5.10
N ASP A 7 0.76 13.60 -5.42
CA ASP A 7 -0.30 13.52 -4.42
C ASP A 7 -0.73 12.08 -4.14
N LEU A 8 -0.28 11.58 -2.98
CA LEU A 8 -0.65 10.29 -2.41
C LEU A 8 -2.06 10.36 -1.80
N TYR A 9 -3.00 9.68 -2.44
CA TYR A 9 -4.36 9.55 -1.93
C TYR A 9 -4.66 8.20 -1.27
N LEU A 10 -4.55 8.10 0.07
CA LEU A 10 -5.27 7.09 0.87
C LEU A 10 -6.77 7.32 0.73
N HIS A 11 -7.53 6.28 0.46
CA HIS A 11 -8.98 6.29 0.36
C HIS A 11 -9.52 5.20 1.27
N ILE A 12 -10.47 5.55 2.13
CA ILE A 12 -11.26 4.58 2.89
C ILE A 12 -12.31 4.00 1.97
N LEU A 13 -12.39 2.68 1.89
CA LEU A 13 -13.60 1.99 1.45
C LEU A 13 -13.77 0.75 2.33
N TYR A 14 -14.94 0.63 2.94
CA TYR A 14 -15.45 -0.47 3.76
C TYR A 14 -14.76 -1.82 3.50
N SER A 15 -13.83 -2.15 4.38
CA SER A 15 -13.50 -3.54 4.67
C SER A 15 -13.16 -3.57 6.15
N ASP A 16 -14.21 -3.64 6.96
CA ASP A 16 -14.09 -3.94 8.39
C ASP A 16 -13.62 -5.39 8.48
N ILE A 17 -12.29 -5.58 8.39
CA ILE A 17 -11.71 -6.90 8.58
C ILE A 17 -11.71 -7.12 10.09
N PHE A 18 -12.67 -7.93 10.54
CA PHE A 18 -12.67 -8.52 11.87
C PHE A 18 -11.78 -9.77 11.84
N LEU A 19 -10.69 -9.73 12.60
CA LEU A 19 -9.82 -10.90 12.80
C LEU A 19 -10.01 -11.42 14.21
N PHE A 20 -10.18 -12.73 14.32
CA PHE A 20 -10.09 -13.42 15.61
C PHE A 20 -8.75 -14.14 15.67
N PHE A 21 -7.87 -13.69 16.55
CA PHE A 21 -6.54 -14.25 16.71
C PHE A 21 -6.16 -14.27 18.18
N SER A 22 -5.64 -15.41 18.66
CA SER A 22 -5.20 -15.57 20.05
C SER A 22 -6.25 -15.22 21.12
N GLY A 23 -7.53 -15.45 20.85
CA GLY A 23 -8.63 -15.13 21.77
C GLY A 23 -9.07 -13.67 21.80
N LYS A 24 -8.46 -12.80 20.97
CA LYS A 24 -8.82 -11.38 20.85
C LYS A 24 -9.48 -11.09 19.50
N PHE A 25 -10.39 -10.12 19.50
CA PHE A 25 -10.96 -9.53 18.28
C PHE A 25 -10.16 -8.29 17.88
N TYR A 26 -9.80 -8.21 16.60
CA TYR A 26 -9.11 -7.06 16.03
C TYR A 26 -9.97 -6.49 14.91
N LEU A 27 -10.17 -5.18 14.93
CA LEU A 27 -10.83 -4.46 13.85
C LEU A 27 -9.81 -3.56 13.16
N LYS A 28 -9.61 -3.77 11.86
CA LYS A 28 -8.76 -2.89 11.05
C LYS A 28 -9.56 -1.69 10.56
N LEU A 29 -9.18 -0.50 11.02
CA LEU A 29 -9.71 0.76 10.50
C LEU A 29 -8.62 1.65 9.93
N GLY A 30 -8.98 2.37 8.87
CA GLY A 30 -8.19 3.46 8.34
C GLY A 30 -8.89 4.78 8.58
N HIS A 31 -8.10 5.85 8.73
CA HIS A 31 -8.60 7.21 8.86
C HIS A 31 -8.70 7.92 7.49
N HIS A 32 -9.42 9.06 7.46
CA HIS A 32 -9.65 9.82 6.24
C HIS A 32 -8.39 10.57 5.76
N LYS A 33 -8.47 11.14 4.55
CA LYS A 33 -7.40 11.89 3.86
C LYS A 33 -6.80 13.04 4.66
N SER A 34 -7.54 13.54 5.64
CA SER A 34 -7.17 14.70 6.45
C SER A 34 -5.93 14.48 7.31
N PHE A 35 -5.58 13.22 7.63
CA PHE A 35 -4.46 12.88 8.52
C PHE A 35 -3.27 12.20 7.80
N LYS A 36 -2.92 12.63 6.58
CA LYS A 36 -1.84 11.99 5.84
C LYS A 36 -0.46 12.54 6.18
N LYS A 37 0.33 11.72 6.86
CA LYS A 37 1.78 11.88 6.94
C LYS A 37 2.43 11.21 5.73
N LYS A 38 3.14 11.99 4.91
CA LYS A 38 3.97 11.46 3.81
C LYS A 38 5.38 11.19 4.34
N PHE A 39 5.91 10.01 4.08
CA PHE A 39 7.29 9.64 4.40
C PHE A 39 8.11 9.56 3.12
N SER A 40 9.37 10.00 3.19
CA SER A 40 10.27 10.05 2.04
C SER A 40 11.27 8.88 2.02
N THR A 41 11.48 8.23 3.16
CA THR A 41 12.44 7.12 3.27
C THR A 41 11.85 5.89 3.94
N LEU A 42 12.39 4.71 3.59
CA LEU A 42 12.01 3.46 4.26
C LEU A 42 12.34 3.49 5.75
N LYS A 43 13.40 4.19 6.15
CA LYS A 43 13.79 4.34 7.55
C LYS A 43 12.72 5.12 8.32
N GLU A 44 12.27 6.26 7.80
CA GLU A 44 11.18 7.04 8.41
C GLU A 44 9.90 6.21 8.57
N VAL A 45 9.54 5.44 7.54
CA VAL A 45 8.37 4.55 7.60
C VAL A 45 8.52 3.51 8.72
N LYS A 46 9.68 2.84 8.78
CA LYS A 46 9.94 1.81 9.80
C LYS A 46 9.92 2.40 11.21
N ASP A 47 10.63 3.50 11.40
CA ASP A 47 10.74 4.15 12.71
C ASP A 47 9.35 4.58 13.22
N TRP A 48 8.52 5.17 12.36
CA TRP A 48 7.14 5.54 12.70
C TRP A 48 6.25 4.33 12.97
N PHE A 49 6.32 3.30 12.12
CA PHE A 49 5.46 2.12 12.23
C PHE A 49 5.74 1.33 13.51
N ILE A 50 7.01 1.13 13.87
CA ILE A 50 7.41 0.38 15.07
C ILE A 50 7.03 1.14 16.35
N GLN A 51 6.91 2.47 16.28
CA GLN A 51 6.49 3.32 17.41
C GLN A 51 4.97 3.40 17.57
N GLY A 52 4.18 2.66 16.80
CA GLY A 52 2.71 2.64 16.93
C GLY A 52 2.00 3.79 16.20
N GLY A 53 2.72 4.58 15.41
CA GLY A 53 2.13 5.62 14.56
C GLY A 53 1.91 6.95 15.28
N ASP A 54 0.94 7.76 14.82
CA ASP A 54 0.61 9.05 15.43
C ASP A 54 -0.53 8.88 16.46
N GLU A 55 -0.27 9.21 17.72
CA GLU A 55 -1.18 9.01 18.87
C GLU A 55 -2.55 9.69 18.68
N GLU A 56 -2.56 10.94 18.22
CA GLU A 56 -3.78 11.72 17.93
C GLU A 56 -4.73 10.98 16.97
N ILE A 57 -4.17 10.28 15.97
CA ILE A 57 -4.97 9.50 15.00
C ILE A 57 -5.54 8.26 15.68
N GLY A 58 -4.75 7.58 16.52
CA GLY A 58 -5.20 6.43 17.30
C GLY A 58 -6.36 6.80 18.22
N GLU A 59 -6.23 7.89 18.97
CA GLU A 59 -7.29 8.41 19.85
C GLU A 59 -8.55 8.79 19.07
N TYR A 60 -8.40 9.45 17.92
CA TYR A 60 -9.53 9.78 17.05
C TYR A 60 -10.28 8.54 16.57
N LEU A 61 -9.56 7.51 16.12
CA LEU A 61 -10.18 6.26 15.66
C LEU A 61 -10.89 5.51 16.80
N LEU A 62 -10.29 5.47 18.00
CA LEU A 62 -10.94 4.91 19.19
C LEU A 62 -12.21 5.68 19.56
N HIS A 63 -12.17 7.01 19.48
CA HIS A 63 -13.34 7.86 19.75
C HIS A 63 -14.48 7.61 18.74
N LEU A 64 -14.19 7.29 17.48
CA LEU A 64 -15.22 6.99 16.50
C LEU A 64 -15.99 5.69 16.77
N ILE A 65 -15.44 4.77 17.58
CA ILE A 65 -15.95 3.39 17.72
C ILE A 65 -16.29 3.08 19.18
N HIS A 66 -16.86 4.07 19.89
CA HIS A 66 -17.12 4.02 21.32
C HIS A 66 -17.53 2.63 21.87
N HIS A 67 -16.89 2.27 22.99
CA HIS A 67 -17.11 1.14 23.91
C HIS A 67 -16.63 -0.27 23.52
N PHE A 68 -16.16 -0.55 22.29
CA PHE A 68 -15.78 -1.93 21.91
C PHE A 68 -14.32 -2.13 21.49
N ILE A 69 -13.50 -1.08 21.41
CA ILE A 69 -12.08 -1.16 21.06
C ILE A 69 -11.25 -0.46 22.13
N VAL A 70 -10.26 -1.18 22.65
CA VAL A 70 -9.40 -0.75 23.76
C VAL A 70 -7.94 -0.50 23.33
N GLU A 71 -7.55 -0.90 22.13
CA GLU A 71 -6.16 -0.81 21.63
C GLU A 71 -6.16 -0.39 20.13
N TYR A 72 -5.14 0.36 19.70
CA TYR A 72 -4.89 0.72 18.29
C TYR A 72 -3.45 0.36 17.90
N ASP A 73 -3.16 0.32 16.60
CA ASP A 73 -1.81 0.07 16.07
C ASP A 73 -1.59 0.82 14.74
N ALA A 74 -0.34 0.95 14.31
CA ALA A 74 0.06 1.60 13.07
C ALA A 74 -0.27 0.75 11.84
N ALA A 75 -0.60 1.42 10.73
CA ALA A 75 -0.74 0.79 9.42
C ALA A 75 -0.07 1.65 8.34
N VAL A 76 0.65 0.99 7.42
CA VAL A 76 1.29 1.65 6.27
C VAL A 76 0.75 1.10 4.96
N THR A 77 0.70 1.96 3.95
CA THR A 77 0.33 1.59 2.58
C THR A 77 1.35 2.15 1.58
N THR A 78 1.56 1.43 0.49
CA THR A 78 2.41 1.88 -0.61
C THR A 78 1.54 2.40 -1.74
N GLY A 79 1.80 3.63 -2.16
CA GLY A 79 1.15 4.24 -3.33
C GLY A 79 2.02 4.18 -4.57
N THR A 80 1.37 4.22 -5.73
CA THR A 80 1.99 4.29 -7.05
C THR A 80 1.61 5.62 -7.73
N PRO A 81 2.45 6.16 -8.62
CA PRO A 81 2.10 7.32 -9.43
C PRO A 81 0.82 7.18 -10.28
N SER A 82 0.42 5.97 -10.67
CA SER A 82 -0.80 5.77 -11.46
C SER A 82 -2.06 5.68 -10.61
N GLY A 83 -1.93 5.46 -9.29
CA GLY A 83 -3.05 5.17 -8.39
C GLY A 83 -3.62 3.74 -8.51
N TYR A 84 -2.99 2.88 -9.34
CA TYR A 84 -3.34 1.47 -9.50
C TYR A 84 -2.17 0.57 -9.08
N PRO A 85 -2.40 -0.64 -8.56
CA PRO A 85 -1.30 -1.52 -8.21
C PRO A 85 -0.39 -1.75 -9.42
N TYR A 86 0.91 -1.75 -9.19
CA TYR A 86 1.86 -2.13 -10.21
C TYR A 86 1.85 -3.64 -10.35
N CYS A 87 1.54 -4.12 -11.56
CA CYS A 87 1.47 -5.52 -11.93
C CYS A 87 2.13 -5.70 -13.30
N GLY A 88 3.32 -6.27 -13.33
CA GLY A 88 4.05 -6.51 -14.59
C GLY A 88 5.19 -7.52 -14.46
N MET A 89 5.51 -8.21 -15.54
CA MET A 89 6.75 -8.96 -15.66
C MET A 89 7.91 -7.98 -15.86
N VAL A 90 8.95 -8.07 -15.03
CA VAL A 90 10.14 -7.20 -15.08
C VAL A 90 11.33 -7.92 -15.70
N THR A 91 11.33 -9.25 -15.63
CA THR A 91 12.17 -10.16 -16.42
C THR A 91 11.29 -11.35 -16.84
N PRO A 92 11.78 -12.27 -17.69
CA PRO A 92 11.02 -13.47 -18.03
C PRO A 92 10.64 -14.35 -16.82
N ASN A 93 11.36 -14.23 -15.69
CA ASN A 93 11.17 -15.09 -14.51
C ASN A 93 10.77 -14.31 -13.24
N ILE A 94 10.65 -12.99 -13.32
CA ILE A 94 10.30 -12.14 -12.18
C ILE A 94 9.11 -11.27 -12.57
N GLY A 95 8.00 -11.47 -11.86
CA GLY A 95 6.84 -10.58 -11.87
C GLY A 95 6.79 -9.74 -10.59
N VAL A 96 6.27 -8.52 -10.69
CA VAL A 96 6.01 -7.66 -9.54
C VAL A 96 4.52 -7.39 -9.42
N LEU A 97 4.01 -7.44 -8.18
CA LEU A 97 2.66 -7.05 -7.80
C LEU A 97 2.75 -6.22 -6.51
N VAL A 98 2.77 -4.90 -6.62
CA VAL A 98 3.08 -4.00 -5.50
C VAL A 98 2.24 -2.73 -5.53
N GLY A 99 2.28 -1.96 -4.44
CA GLY A 99 1.66 -0.63 -4.41
C GLY A 99 0.14 -0.68 -4.35
N GLY A 100 -0.43 -1.33 -3.31
CA GLY A 100 -1.87 -1.51 -3.17
C GLY A 100 -2.72 -0.23 -3.00
N ASN A 101 -2.12 0.97 -2.97
CA ASN A 101 -2.78 2.28 -2.95
C ASN A 101 -3.85 2.45 -1.85
N GLY A 102 -3.69 1.76 -0.71
CA GLY A 102 -4.68 1.76 0.38
C GLY A 102 -5.89 0.87 0.18
N TYR A 103 -5.97 0.14 -0.93
CA TYR A 103 -7.07 -0.76 -1.27
C TYR A 103 -6.66 -2.23 -1.31
N GLY A 104 -5.37 -2.52 -1.08
CA GLY A 104 -4.82 -3.87 -1.25
C GLY A 104 -5.54 -4.94 -0.41
N ALA A 105 -5.96 -4.63 0.82
CA ALA A 105 -6.60 -5.60 1.69
C ALA A 105 -7.98 -6.04 1.17
N LYS A 106 -8.89 -5.08 0.93
CA LYS A 106 -10.24 -5.36 0.44
C LYS A 106 -10.28 -5.92 -0.99
N SER A 107 -9.27 -5.61 -1.79
CA SER A 107 -9.18 -6.00 -3.20
C SER A 107 -8.15 -7.13 -3.41
N SER A 108 -7.74 -7.79 -2.34
CA SER A 108 -6.63 -8.76 -2.35
C SER A 108 -6.91 -9.96 -3.25
N ASP A 109 -8.14 -10.48 -3.27
CA ASP A 109 -8.52 -11.59 -4.14
C ASP A 109 -8.31 -11.25 -5.62
N GLU A 110 -8.83 -10.10 -6.06
CA GLU A 110 -8.76 -9.69 -7.45
C GLU A 110 -7.33 -9.26 -7.85
N ILE A 111 -6.63 -8.54 -6.98
CA ILE A 111 -5.23 -8.15 -7.18
C ILE A 111 -4.34 -9.40 -7.25
N GLY A 112 -4.58 -10.39 -6.38
CA GLY A 112 -3.89 -11.67 -6.38
C GLY A 112 -4.15 -12.47 -7.65
N ARG A 113 -5.41 -12.56 -8.10
CA ARG A 113 -5.80 -13.19 -9.36
C ARG A 113 -5.10 -12.52 -10.55
N MET A 114 -5.07 -11.19 -10.61
CA MET A 114 -4.38 -10.41 -11.64
C MET A 114 -2.89 -10.78 -11.71
N GLY A 115 -2.18 -10.80 -10.57
CA GLY A 115 -0.77 -11.19 -10.52
C GLY A 115 -0.53 -12.66 -10.89
N ALA A 116 -1.37 -13.57 -10.42
CA ALA A 116 -1.27 -15.00 -10.74
C ALA A 116 -1.46 -15.25 -12.23
N MET A 117 -2.46 -14.61 -12.85
CA MET A 117 -2.70 -14.71 -14.29
C MET A 117 -1.56 -14.09 -15.09
N MET A 118 -0.98 -12.99 -14.63
CA MET A 118 0.19 -12.40 -15.28
C MET A 118 1.40 -13.35 -15.27
N ILE A 119 1.73 -13.93 -14.10
CA ILE A 119 2.85 -14.87 -13.96
C ILE A 119 2.62 -16.11 -14.83
N LYS A 120 1.42 -16.70 -14.75
CA LYS A 120 1.05 -17.88 -15.53
C LYS A 120 1.25 -17.68 -17.04
N ASN A 121 0.98 -16.49 -17.54
CA ASN A 121 1.07 -16.17 -18.97
C ASN A 121 2.39 -15.51 -19.37
N GLY A 122 3.24 -15.13 -18.42
CA GLY A 122 4.46 -14.37 -18.68
C GLY A 122 4.24 -12.96 -19.23
N ARG A 123 3.02 -12.42 -19.14
CA ARG A 123 2.63 -11.10 -19.66
C ARG A 123 1.34 -10.62 -19.02
N TRP A 124 1.00 -9.34 -19.20
CA TRP A 124 -0.31 -8.81 -18.81
C TRP A 124 -1.45 -9.68 -19.38
N ASN A 125 -2.39 -10.05 -18.52
CA ASN A 125 -3.53 -10.90 -18.87
C ASN A 125 -4.78 -10.50 -18.09
N HIS A 126 -5.31 -9.34 -18.43
CA HIS A 126 -6.51 -8.77 -17.83
C HIS A 126 -7.24 -7.89 -18.86
N ASP A 127 -8.55 -7.73 -18.72
CA ASP A 127 -9.38 -6.81 -19.52
C ASP A 127 -9.18 -5.32 -19.18
N LEU A 128 -8.44 -5.01 -18.12
CA LEU A 128 -8.11 -3.65 -17.71
C LEU A 128 -6.91 -3.12 -18.51
N PRO A 129 -6.80 -1.79 -18.69
CA PRO A 129 -5.74 -1.20 -19.49
C PRO A 129 -4.37 -1.34 -18.82
N GLU A 130 -3.49 -2.16 -19.41
CA GLU A 130 -2.15 -2.49 -18.90
C GLU A 130 -1.34 -1.26 -18.48
N GLU A 131 -1.40 -0.17 -19.25
CA GLU A 131 -0.58 1.04 -19.02
C GLU A 131 -0.84 1.70 -17.66
N LYS A 132 -1.99 1.46 -17.03
CA LYS A 132 -2.28 1.95 -15.67
C LYS A 132 -1.57 1.12 -14.59
N PHE A 133 -1.29 -0.15 -14.86
CA PHE A 133 -0.72 -1.13 -13.93
C PHE A 133 0.75 -1.40 -14.22
N LYS A 134 1.27 -0.92 -15.35
CA LYS A 134 2.66 -1.14 -15.76
C LYS A 134 3.65 -0.57 -14.72
N PRO A 135 4.57 -1.38 -14.18
CA PRO A 135 5.58 -0.92 -13.25
C PRO A 135 6.47 0.17 -13.86
N ARG A 136 6.69 1.26 -13.12
CA ARG A 136 7.58 2.36 -13.52
C ARG A 136 8.85 2.34 -12.68
N PHE A 137 10.00 2.33 -13.35
CA PHE A 137 11.29 2.35 -12.70
C PHE A 137 11.91 3.75 -12.81
N LYS A 138 12.50 4.23 -11.72
CA LYS A 138 13.40 5.38 -11.83
C LYS A 138 14.66 4.92 -12.56
N ARG A 139 15.06 5.66 -13.60
CA ARG A 139 16.41 5.52 -14.14
C ARG A 139 17.39 5.98 -13.06
N ASN A 140 18.27 5.10 -12.62
CA ASN A 140 19.47 5.52 -11.91
C ASN A 140 20.38 6.21 -12.93
N SER A 141 20.62 7.51 -12.77
CA SER A 141 21.75 8.16 -13.44
C SER A 141 23.03 7.39 -13.07
N ALA A 142 23.77 6.99 -14.09
CA ALA A 142 24.87 6.03 -13.99
C ALA A 142 25.86 6.37 -12.86
N ARG A 143 26.26 5.35 -12.09
CA ARG A 143 27.59 5.34 -11.48
C ARG A 143 28.59 5.26 -12.63
N THR A 144 29.21 6.38 -13.00
CA THR A 144 30.40 6.38 -13.85
C THR A 144 31.49 5.64 -13.08
N SER A 145 31.77 4.39 -13.44
CA SER A 145 32.98 3.70 -12.98
C SER A 145 34.16 4.41 -13.62
N LYS A 146 34.89 5.21 -12.83
CA LYS A 146 36.26 5.55 -13.17
C LYS A 146 37.08 4.27 -12.98
N LEU A 147 37.51 3.68 -14.09
CA LEU A 147 38.74 2.90 -14.15
C LEU A 147 39.92 3.85 -13.90
#